data_AF-A0A7S3CSY1-F1
#
_entry.id   AF-A0A7S3CSY1-F1
#
_cell.length_a   1.000
_cell.length_b   1.000
_cell.length_c   1.000
_cell.angle_alpha   90.00
_cell.angle_beta   90.00
_cell.angle_gamma   90.00
#
_symmetry.space_group_name_H-M   'P 1'
#
loop_
_entity.id
_entity.type
_entity.pdbx_description
1 polymer ?
#
loop_
_entity_poly.entity_id
_entity_poly.type
_entity_poly.pdbx_seq_one_letter_code
_entity_poly.pdbx_strand_id
1 'polypeptide(L)'
;VYVARDGRDVAWSLYNHYINANDEWYGVMNDTPGRVGPPIPKIPKDYDVMQFYEKWISEDGQPFWSFWDNVKTWWGVRNQPNVMFLHFNDLKSDLPSAMRKVAAFLEIPVQEEKWDKTVEKCTFDWMKENAAACAPLGGAFWDGGAGTFINKGTNGRWKDTMSTEQVREYEALAVEKLGAECAHWLATGQISSAESDK
;
A
#
# COMPACT_ATOMS: atom_id res chain seq x y z
N VAL A 1 11.51 7.57 2.81
CA VAL A 1 10.34 7.04 3.54
C VAL A 1 9.77 5.89 2.75
N TYR A 2 9.71 4.69 3.33
CA TYR A 2 9.10 3.51 2.74
C TYR A 2 7.82 3.19 3.51
N VAL A 3 6.68 3.13 2.80
CA VAL A 3 5.38 2.84 3.40
C VAL A 3 4.98 1.41 3.02
N ALA A 4 4.67 0.59 4.03
CA ALA A 4 4.17 -0.76 3.81
C ALA A 4 2.80 -0.97 4.44
N ARG A 5 2.17 -2.06 4.01
CA ARG A 5 0.85 -2.51 4.47
C ARG A 5 0.77 -4.00 4.26
N ASP A 6 0.00 -4.69 5.10
CA ASP A 6 -0.33 -6.10 4.93
C ASP A 6 -0.71 -6.41 3.47
N GLY A 7 0.00 -7.37 2.86
CA GLY A 7 -0.19 -7.77 1.47
C GLY A 7 -1.61 -8.18 1.13
N ARG A 8 -2.34 -8.75 2.09
CA ARG A 8 -3.77 -9.07 1.92
C ARG A 8 -4.61 -7.81 1.71
N ASP A 9 -4.32 -6.72 2.43
CA ASP A 9 -5.01 -5.44 2.20
C ASP A 9 -4.51 -4.70 0.95
N VAL A 10 -3.23 -4.86 0.60
CA VAL A 10 -2.66 -4.36 -0.66
C VAL A 10 -3.39 -4.97 -1.85
N ALA A 11 -3.58 -6.29 -1.88
CA ALA A 11 -4.28 -6.98 -2.96
C ALA A 11 -5.70 -6.45 -3.17
N TRP A 12 -6.48 -6.26 -2.09
CA TRP A 12 -7.84 -5.70 -2.19
C TRP A 12 -7.85 -4.24 -2.66
N SER A 13 -6.80 -3.48 -2.36
CA SER A 13 -6.67 -2.10 -2.84
C SER A 13 -6.30 -2.08 -4.31
N LEU A 14 -5.33 -2.90 -4.69
CA LEU A 14 -4.80 -3.01 -6.04
C LEU A 14 -5.84 -3.56 -7.01
N TYR A 15 -6.61 -4.57 -6.60
CA TYR A 15 -7.76 -5.07 -7.36
C TYR A 15 -8.72 -3.94 -7.73
N ASN A 16 -9.12 -3.10 -6.76
CA ASN A 16 -10.00 -1.95 -7.02
C ASN A 16 -9.40 -0.97 -8.03
N HIS A 17 -8.10 -0.68 -7.94
CA HIS A 17 -7.46 0.20 -8.92
C HIS A 17 -7.43 -0.44 -10.30
N TYR A 18 -7.16 -1.73 -10.39
CA TYR A 18 -6.89 -2.41 -11.64
C TYR A 18 -8.18 -2.75 -12.41
N ILE A 19 -9.22 -3.24 -11.73
CA ILE A 19 -10.52 -3.56 -12.34
C ILE A 19 -11.23 -2.32 -12.88
N ASN A 20 -10.91 -1.14 -12.33
CA ASN A 20 -11.47 0.14 -12.77
C ASN A 20 -10.50 0.96 -13.63
N ALA A 21 -9.32 0.43 -13.98
CA ALA A 21 -8.37 1.14 -14.84
C ALA A 21 -8.92 1.22 -16.27
N ASN A 22 -8.83 2.41 -16.88
CA ASN A 22 -9.33 2.64 -18.23
C ASN A 22 -8.23 2.53 -19.29
N ASP A 23 -8.61 2.67 -20.57
CA ASP A 23 -7.69 2.52 -21.70
C ASP A 23 -6.52 3.51 -21.68
N GLU A 24 -6.72 4.71 -21.14
CA GLU A 24 -5.67 5.71 -21.00
C GLU A 24 -4.61 5.25 -20.01
N TRP A 25 -5.02 4.69 -18.86
CA TRP A 25 -4.09 4.12 -17.90
C TRP A 25 -3.25 2.99 -18.51
N TYR A 26 -3.89 2.08 -19.27
CA TYR A 26 -3.18 1.00 -19.95
C TYR A 26 -2.19 1.53 -20.99
N GLY A 27 -2.57 2.55 -21.77
CA GLY A 27 -1.66 3.21 -22.72
C GLY A 27 -0.46 3.81 -22.01
N VAL A 28 -0.67 4.60 -20.96
CA VAL A 28 0.42 5.20 -20.17
C VAL A 28 1.36 4.14 -19.62
N MET A 29 0.83 3.09 -18.99
CA MET A 29 1.67 2.04 -18.39
C MET A 29 2.43 1.21 -19.42
N ASN A 30 1.78 0.82 -20.52
CA ASN A 30 2.36 -0.09 -21.51
C ASN A 30 3.29 0.62 -22.50
N ASP A 31 3.04 1.90 -22.80
CA ASP A 31 3.79 2.70 -23.76
C ASP A 31 4.84 3.61 -23.10
N THR A 32 5.05 3.49 -21.78
CA THR A 32 6.10 4.23 -21.05
C THR A 32 7.48 3.99 -21.70
N PRO A 33 8.22 5.04 -22.11
CA PRO A 33 9.54 4.87 -22.72
C PRO A 33 10.52 4.12 -21.81
N GLY A 34 11.18 3.10 -22.35
CA GLY A 34 12.15 2.30 -21.59
C GLY A 34 11.53 1.24 -20.67
N ARG A 35 10.23 0.94 -20.81
CA ARG A 35 9.55 -0.13 -20.06
C ARG A 35 10.25 -1.48 -20.26
N VAL A 36 10.48 -2.18 -19.14
CA VAL A 36 11.03 -3.53 -19.11
C VAL A 36 9.94 -4.51 -18.66
N GLY A 37 9.88 -5.69 -19.29
CA GLY A 37 8.92 -6.76 -18.96
C GLY A 37 7.77 -6.88 -19.96
N PRO A 38 6.81 -7.80 -19.75
CA PRO A 38 5.61 -7.93 -20.58
C PRO A 38 4.64 -6.76 -20.34
N PRO A 39 3.77 -6.41 -21.30
CA PRO A 39 2.73 -5.41 -21.07
C PRO A 39 1.79 -5.86 -19.95
N ILE A 40 1.26 -4.89 -19.20
CA ILE A 40 0.19 -5.12 -18.23
C ILE A 40 -1.06 -5.55 -19.01
N PRO A 41 -1.56 -6.79 -18.81
CA PRO A 41 -2.73 -7.30 -19.51
C PRO A 41 -3.99 -6.59 -19.02
N LYS A 42 -5.09 -6.66 -19.76
CA LYS A 42 -6.38 -6.25 -19.20
C LYS A 42 -6.91 -7.34 -18.27
N ILE A 43 -7.45 -6.94 -17.12
CA ILE A 43 -8.19 -7.84 -16.25
C ILE A 43 -9.62 -8.07 -16.80
N PRO A 44 -10.13 -9.31 -16.85
CA PRO A 44 -11.52 -9.57 -17.23
C PRO A 44 -12.50 -8.87 -16.29
N LYS A 45 -13.65 -8.39 -16.79
CA LYS A 45 -14.62 -7.64 -15.97
C LYS A 45 -15.37 -8.52 -14.95
N ASP A 46 -15.40 -9.82 -15.19
CA ASP A 46 -15.98 -10.85 -14.32
C ASP A 46 -14.97 -11.43 -13.32
N TYR A 47 -13.72 -10.95 -13.35
CA TYR A 47 -12.67 -11.38 -12.44
C TYR A 47 -12.91 -10.83 -11.05
N ASP A 48 -13.03 -11.69 -10.04
CA ASP A 48 -13.28 -11.26 -8.67
C ASP A 48 -11.98 -11.00 -7.87
N VAL A 49 -12.14 -10.41 -6.68
CA VAL A 49 -11.00 -10.03 -5.82
C VAL A 49 -10.22 -11.24 -5.31
N MET A 50 -10.86 -12.40 -5.12
CA MET A 50 -10.21 -13.60 -4.63
C MET A 50 -9.37 -14.24 -5.74
N GLN A 51 -9.92 -14.33 -6.95
CA GLN A 51 -9.17 -14.76 -8.13
C GLN A 51 -7.95 -13.85 -8.38
N PHE A 52 -8.14 -12.54 -8.23
CA PHE A 52 -7.03 -11.59 -8.28
C PHE A 52 -5.99 -11.84 -7.20
N TYR A 53 -6.41 -12.00 -5.94
CA TYR A 53 -5.51 -12.27 -4.83
C TYR A 53 -4.69 -13.55 -5.07
N GLU A 54 -5.33 -14.66 -5.44
CA GLU A 54 -4.66 -15.96 -5.66
C GLU A 54 -3.61 -15.88 -6.76
N LYS A 55 -3.92 -15.22 -7.88
CA LYS A 55 -2.96 -14.98 -8.95
C LYS A 55 -1.84 -14.03 -8.51
N TRP A 56 -2.20 -12.90 -7.90
CA TRP A 56 -1.25 -11.88 -7.46
C TRP A 56 -0.24 -12.43 -6.45
N ILE A 57 -0.68 -13.24 -5.47
CA ILE A 57 0.21 -13.80 -4.47
C ILE A 57 1.09 -14.93 -5.02
N SER A 58 0.54 -15.80 -5.88
CA SER A 58 1.29 -16.92 -6.47
C SER A 58 2.34 -16.49 -7.49
N GLU A 59 2.11 -15.36 -8.16
CA GLU A 59 3.05 -14.75 -9.11
C GLU A 59 3.87 -13.62 -8.49
N ASP A 60 3.91 -13.52 -7.15
CA ASP A 60 4.68 -12.51 -6.42
C ASP A 60 4.44 -11.09 -6.96
N GLY A 61 3.19 -10.64 -6.98
CA GLY A 61 2.84 -9.26 -7.27
C GLY A 61 2.61 -8.92 -8.76
N GLN A 62 2.84 -9.86 -9.68
CA GLN A 62 2.60 -9.64 -11.12
C GLN A 62 1.14 -9.22 -11.39
N PRO A 63 0.90 -8.40 -12.43
CA PRO A 63 1.86 -7.86 -13.42
C PRO A 63 2.58 -6.57 -12.98
N PHE A 64 2.54 -6.24 -11.69
CA PHE A 64 3.14 -5.02 -11.16
C PHE A 64 4.59 -5.29 -10.70
N TRP A 65 4.97 -4.80 -9.52
CA TRP A 65 6.27 -5.09 -8.93
C TRP A 65 6.24 -6.39 -8.12
N SER A 66 7.42 -7.01 -7.92
CA SER A 66 7.55 -8.11 -6.97
C SER A 66 7.16 -7.65 -5.57
N PHE A 67 6.09 -8.21 -5.00
CA PHE A 67 5.61 -7.79 -3.69
C PHE A 67 6.62 -8.15 -2.60
N TRP A 68 7.09 -9.40 -2.62
CA TRP A 68 8.01 -9.91 -1.61
C TRP A 68 9.39 -9.28 -1.73
N ASP A 69 9.97 -9.20 -2.94
CA ASP A 69 11.29 -8.59 -3.10
C ASP A 69 11.26 -7.09 -2.80
N ASN A 70 10.16 -6.39 -3.11
CA ASN A 70 10.02 -4.99 -2.71
C ASN A 70 10.13 -4.83 -1.20
N VAL A 71 9.34 -5.58 -0.41
CA VAL A 71 9.40 -5.49 1.06
C VAL A 71 10.77 -5.93 1.58
N LYS A 72 11.29 -7.05 1.08
CA LYS A 72 12.54 -7.66 1.54
C LYS A 72 13.76 -6.76 1.30
N THR A 73 13.86 -6.16 0.12
CA THR A 73 15.00 -5.30 -0.23
C THR A 73 15.03 -4.04 0.61
N TRP A 74 13.88 -3.40 0.84
CA TRP A 74 13.78 -2.27 1.76
C TRP A 74 14.08 -2.69 3.20
N TRP A 75 13.59 -3.86 3.65
CA TRP A 75 13.82 -4.35 5.01
C TRP A 75 15.31 -4.55 5.31
N GLY A 76 16.08 -4.98 4.31
CA GLY A 76 17.54 -5.15 4.40
C GLY A 76 18.30 -3.84 4.63
N VAL A 77 17.72 -2.68 4.29
CA VAL A 77 18.33 -1.35 4.47
C VAL A 77 17.61 -0.50 5.51
N ARG A 78 16.70 -1.09 6.29
CA ARG A 78 15.83 -0.35 7.25
C ARG A 78 16.59 0.44 8.31
N ASN A 79 17.82 0.04 8.63
CA ASN A 79 18.66 0.67 9.65
C ASN A 79 19.53 1.81 9.10
N GLN A 80 19.43 2.13 7.80
CA GLN A 80 20.14 3.28 7.24
C GLN A 80 19.52 4.59 7.76
N PRO A 81 20.33 5.61 8.11
CA PRO A 81 19.84 6.84 8.75
C PRO A 81 18.90 7.65 7.85
N ASN A 82 18.96 7.45 6.53
CA ASN A 82 18.11 8.08 5.53
C ASN A 82 16.95 7.18 5.05
N VAL A 83 16.64 6.12 5.80
CA VAL A 83 15.50 5.23 5.53
C VAL A 83 14.57 5.22 6.74
N MET A 84 13.34 5.67 6.53
CA MET A 84 12.27 5.56 7.53
C MET A 84 11.20 4.60 7.03
N PHE A 85 10.92 3.60 7.84
CA PHE A 85 9.79 2.69 7.67
C PHE A 85 8.55 3.29 8.32
N LEU A 86 7.43 3.21 7.62
CA LEU A 86 6.13 3.65 8.11
C LEU A 86 5.09 2.60 7.75
N HIS A 87 4.32 2.13 8.74
CA HIS A 87 3.26 1.19 8.46
C HIS A 87 1.93 1.93 8.25
N PHE A 88 1.12 1.50 7.29
CA PHE A 88 -0.18 2.13 7.03
C PHE A 88 -1.14 2.07 8.24
N ASN A 89 -0.97 1.09 9.15
CA ASN A 89 -1.71 1.07 10.42
C ASN A 89 -1.39 2.28 11.29
N ASP A 90 -0.13 2.75 11.33
CA ASP A 90 0.27 3.89 12.17
C ASP A 90 -0.44 5.18 11.71
N LEU A 91 -0.51 5.38 10.40
CA LEU A 91 -1.23 6.48 9.76
C LEU A 91 -2.73 6.48 10.08
N LYS A 92 -3.28 5.29 10.35
CA LYS A 92 -4.69 5.11 10.66
C LYS A 92 -4.99 5.21 12.15
N SER A 93 -4.10 4.73 13.01
CA SER A 93 -4.32 4.73 14.45
C SER A 93 -4.06 6.09 15.07
N ASP A 94 -3.01 6.79 14.63
CA ASP A 94 -2.62 8.11 15.14
C ASP A 94 -1.93 8.91 14.03
N LEU A 95 -2.77 9.51 13.17
CA LEU A 95 -2.31 10.33 12.06
C LEU A 95 -1.44 11.52 12.51
N PRO A 96 -1.81 12.34 13.52
CA PRO A 96 -0.94 13.41 14.00
C PRO A 96 0.46 12.93 14.39
N SER A 97 0.56 11.89 15.21
CA SER A 97 1.87 11.40 15.66
C SER A 97 2.69 10.84 14.49
N ALA A 98 2.06 10.10 13.57
CA ALA A 98 2.73 9.59 12.38
C ALA A 98 3.25 10.73 11.47
N MET A 99 2.45 11.79 11.26
CA MET A 99 2.86 12.95 10.49
C MET A 99 4.02 13.70 11.14
N ARG A 100 4.04 13.83 12.48
CA ARG A 100 5.18 14.43 13.21
C ARG A 100 6.45 13.62 13.07
N LYS A 101 6.36 12.29 13.13
CA LYS A 101 7.51 11.40 12.86
C LYS A 101 8.08 11.62 11.47
N VAL A 102 7.21 11.74 10.45
CA VAL A 102 7.63 12.05 9.07
C VAL A 102 8.30 13.43 9.00
N ALA A 103 7.71 14.46 9.63
CA ALA A 103 8.27 15.80 9.64
C ALA A 103 9.66 15.85 10.30
N ALA A 104 9.82 15.19 11.46
CA ALA A 104 11.09 15.10 12.16
C ALA A 104 12.16 14.36 11.32
N PHE A 105 11.79 13.25 10.69
CA PHE A 105 12.70 12.49 9.81
C PHE A 105 13.15 13.29 8.59
N LEU A 106 12.28 14.13 8.03
CA LEU A 106 12.60 15.00 6.90
C LEU A 106 13.19 16.34 7.32
N GLU A 107 13.43 16.55 8.62
CA GLU A 107 13.92 17.81 9.19
C GLU A 107 13.04 19.04 8.82
N ILE A 108 11.72 18.81 8.70
CA ILE A 108 10.73 19.85 8.40
C ILE A 108 10.16 20.39 9.71
N PRO A 109 10.34 21.70 10.02
CA PRO A 109 9.73 22.30 11.20
C PRO A 109 8.21 22.26 11.12
N VAL A 110 7.56 21.81 12.19
CA VAL A 110 6.11 21.81 12.31
C VAL A 110 5.62 23.23 12.65
N GLN A 111 4.71 23.76 11.83
CA GLN A 111 3.99 25.00 12.11
C GLN A 111 2.79 24.69 13.00
N GLU A 112 2.96 24.82 14.31
CA GLU A 112 1.94 24.48 15.32
C GLU A 112 0.63 25.23 15.08
N GLU A 113 0.68 26.48 14.61
CA GLU A 113 -0.50 27.30 14.35
C GLU A 113 -1.36 26.77 13.19
N LYS A 114 -0.80 25.92 12.33
CA LYS A 114 -1.48 25.32 11.18
C LYS A 114 -1.59 23.80 11.31
N TRP A 115 -1.19 23.24 12.45
CA TRP A 115 -1.02 21.80 12.59
C TRP A 115 -2.34 21.05 12.38
N ASP A 116 -3.39 21.43 13.11
CA ASP A 116 -4.68 20.75 13.04
C ASP A 116 -5.27 20.79 11.63
N LYS A 117 -5.15 21.93 10.94
CA LYS A 117 -5.58 22.08 9.54
C LYS A 117 -4.75 21.24 8.56
N THR A 118 -3.46 21.06 8.86
CA THR A 118 -2.58 20.20 8.07
C THR A 118 -2.98 18.74 8.24
N VAL A 119 -3.23 18.31 9.48
CA VAL A 119 -3.73 16.96 9.80
C VAL A 119 -5.08 16.70 9.15
N GLU A 120 -6.04 17.62 9.28
CA GLU A 120 -7.38 17.53 8.69
C GLU A 120 -7.31 17.20 7.19
N LYS A 121 -6.46 17.91 6.44
CA LYS A 121 -6.27 17.69 5.00
C LYS A 121 -5.65 16.34 4.64
N CYS A 122 -4.97 15.71 5.58
CA CYS A 122 -4.39 14.38 5.42
C CYS A 122 -5.32 13.26 5.89
N THR A 123 -6.51 13.58 6.44
CA THR A 123 -7.50 12.57 6.82
C THR A 123 -8.11 11.92 5.58
N PHE A 124 -8.52 10.65 5.74
CA PHE A 124 -9.18 9.92 4.67
C PHE A 124 -10.45 10.62 4.19
N ASP A 125 -11.27 11.10 5.12
CA ASP A 125 -12.56 11.74 4.81
C ASP A 125 -12.36 13.03 4.00
N TRP A 126 -11.44 13.91 4.45
CA TRP A 126 -11.12 15.11 3.69
C TRP A 126 -10.59 14.79 2.30
N MET A 127 -9.65 13.84 2.19
CA MET A 127 -9.10 13.43 0.90
C MET A 127 -10.18 12.83 -0.01
N LYS A 128 -11.13 12.05 0.54
CA LYS A 128 -12.25 11.46 -0.21
C LYS A 128 -13.19 12.54 -0.75
N GLU A 129 -13.53 13.52 0.07
CA GLU A 129 -14.35 14.68 -0.35
C GLU A 129 -13.64 15.55 -1.39
N ASN A 130 -12.30 15.62 -1.32
CA ASN A 130 -11.44 16.41 -2.20
C ASN A 130 -10.69 15.54 -3.22
N ALA A 131 -11.28 14.42 -3.63
CA ALA A 131 -10.56 13.38 -4.37
C ALA A 131 -9.96 13.90 -5.69
N ALA A 132 -10.63 14.80 -6.40
CA ALA A 132 -10.11 15.37 -7.65
C ALA A 132 -8.79 16.14 -7.47
N ALA A 133 -8.55 16.74 -6.30
CA ALA A 133 -7.29 17.41 -5.99
C ALA A 133 -6.21 16.46 -5.47
N CYS A 134 -6.60 15.30 -4.95
CA CYS A 134 -5.70 14.34 -4.30
C CYS A 134 -5.30 13.18 -5.21
N ALA A 135 -6.17 12.78 -6.14
CA ALA A 135 -5.94 11.68 -7.06
C ALA A 135 -5.01 12.12 -8.22
N PRO A 136 -4.13 11.23 -8.72
CA PRO A 136 -3.31 11.49 -9.89
C PRO A 136 -4.17 11.93 -11.08
N LEU A 137 -3.82 13.06 -11.69
CA LEU A 137 -4.56 13.66 -12.81
C LEU A 137 -6.07 13.78 -12.55
N GLY A 138 -6.49 14.02 -11.30
CA GLY A 138 -7.90 14.09 -10.92
C GLY A 138 -8.66 12.79 -11.10
N GLY A 139 -7.96 11.65 -11.17
CA GLY A 139 -8.54 10.33 -11.36
C GLY A 139 -8.88 9.98 -12.81
N ALA A 140 -8.31 10.71 -13.79
CA ALA A 140 -8.54 10.49 -15.22
C ALA A 140 -8.29 9.04 -15.70
N PHE A 141 -7.49 8.28 -14.96
CA PHE A 141 -7.12 6.90 -15.26
C PHE A 141 -8.11 5.82 -14.79
N TRP A 142 -9.21 6.19 -14.13
CA TRP A 142 -10.19 5.24 -13.62
C TRP A 142 -11.60 5.56 -14.14
N ASP A 143 -12.37 4.53 -14.49
CA ASP A 143 -13.74 4.67 -15.03
C ASP A 143 -14.73 5.34 -14.04
N GLY A 144 -14.42 5.35 -12.73
CA GLY A 144 -15.17 6.06 -11.69
C GLY A 144 -14.48 7.34 -11.18
N GLY A 145 -13.46 7.83 -11.90
CA GLY A 145 -12.73 9.05 -11.57
C GLY A 145 -11.99 9.00 -10.24
N ALA A 146 -11.78 10.18 -9.64
CA ALA A 146 -11.01 10.31 -8.40
C ALA A 146 -11.60 9.55 -7.21
N GLY A 147 -12.92 9.38 -7.17
CA GLY A 147 -13.62 8.63 -6.11
C GLY A 147 -13.25 7.15 -6.07
N THR A 148 -12.84 6.58 -7.22
CA THR A 148 -12.33 5.20 -7.32
C THR A 148 -10.91 5.09 -6.78
N PHE A 149 -10.08 6.10 -6.98
CA PHE A 149 -8.70 6.12 -6.48
C PHE A 149 -8.67 6.12 -4.95
N ILE A 150 -9.47 7.00 -4.32
CA ILE A 150 -9.58 7.07 -2.86
C ILE A 150 -10.79 6.23 -2.46
N ASN A 151 -10.63 4.91 -2.32
CA ASN A 151 -11.78 4.01 -2.21
C ASN A 151 -12.38 3.92 -0.79
N LYS A 152 -11.85 3.02 0.07
CA LYS A 152 -12.43 2.69 1.39
C LYS A 152 -11.57 3.09 2.59
N GLY A 153 -10.26 3.25 2.43
CA GLY A 153 -9.36 3.60 3.55
C GLY A 153 -9.34 2.60 4.72
N THR A 154 -9.91 1.39 4.56
CA THR A 154 -10.03 0.37 5.63
C THR A 154 -9.05 -0.79 5.47
N ASN A 155 -8.62 -1.36 6.61
CA ASN A 155 -7.76 -2.55 6.71
C ASN A 155 -8.58 -3.75 7.16
N GLY A 156 -8.07 -4.95 6.93
CA GLY A 156 -8.69 -6.22 7.32
C GLY A 156 -9.85 -6.65 6.43
N ARG A 157 -9.99 -6.12 5.22
CA ARG A 157 -11.11 -6.48 4.32
C ARG A 157 -11.09 -7.95 3.89
N TRP A 158 -9.90 -8.53 3.92
CA TRP A 158 -9.67 -9.95 3.66
C TRP A 158 -10.27 -10.86 4.74
N LYS A 159 -10.53 -10.37 5.97
CA LYS A 159 -11.04 -11.20 7.07
C LYS A 159 -12.45 -11.75 6.81
N ASP A 160 -13.24 -11.03 6.04
CA ASP A 160 -14.62 -11.41 5.73
C ASP A 160 -14.74 -12.33 4.50
N THR A 161 -13.62 -12.62 3.83
CA THR A 161 -13.59 -13.27 2.51
C THR A 161 -12.60 -14.42 2.41
N MET A 162 -11.45 -14.33 3.07
CA MET A 162 -10.46 -15.40 3.12
C MET A 162 -10.84 -16.45 4.17
N SER A 163 -10.71 -17.71 3.81
CA SER A 163 -10.78 -18.83 4.74
C SER A 163 -9.60 -18.84 5.72
N THR A 164 -9.76 -19.52 6.85
CA THR A 164 -8.67 -19.72 7.82
C THR A 164 -7.45 -20.39 7.20
N GLU A 165 -7.64 -21.28 6.22
CA GLU A 165 -6.54 -21.96 5.55
C GLU A 165 -5.75 -20.99 4.66
N GLN A 166 -6.43 -20.21 3.83
CA GLN A 166 -5.79 -19.18 2.98
C GLN A 166 -5.02 -18.15 3.82
N VAL A 167 -5.56 -17.78 4.99
CA VAL A 167 -4.87 -16.89 5.94
C VAL A 167 -3.56 -17.50 6.45
N ARG A 168 -3.58 -18.79 6.82
CA ARG A 168 -2.39 -19.51 7.28
C ARG A 168 -1.36 -19.70 6.18
N GLU A 169 -1.79 -20.04 4.97
CA GLU A 169 -0.93 -20.17 3.80
C GLU A 169 -0.19 -18.86 3.50
N TYR A 170 -0.90 -17.74 3.53
CA TYR A 170 -0.28 -16.41 3.37
C TYR A 170 0.73 -16.11 4.48
N GLU A 171 0.39 -16.39 5.73
CA GLU A 171 1.28 -16.10 6.87
C GLU A 171 2.55 -16.97 6.82
N ALA A 172 2.41 -18.25 6.46
CA ALA A 172 3.55 -19.14 6.25
C ALA A 172 4.43 -18.65 5.09
N LEU A 173 3.83 -18.26 3.96
CA LEU A 173 4.55 -17.70 2.81
C LEU A 173 5.27 -16.40 3.16
N ALA A 174 4.64 -15.51 3.93
CA ALA A 174 5.27 -14.26 4.37
C ALA A 174 6.52 -14.54 5.21
N VAL A 175 6.47 -15.50 6.14
CA VAL A 175 7.63 -15.91 6.93
C VAL A 175 8.71 -16.55 6.06
N GLU A 176 8.34 -17.39 5.09
CA GLU A 176 9.28 -17.99 4.14
C GLU A 176 10.03 -16.91 3.33
N LYS A 177 9.31 -15.91 2.83
CA LYS A 177 9.88 -14.90 1.93
C LYS A 177 10.67 -13.82 2.67
N LEU A 178 10.19 -13.39 3.83
CA LEU A 178 10.66 -12.19 4.55
C LEU A 178 11.40 -12.49 5.86
N GLY A 179 11.27 -13.72 6.39
CA GLY A 179 11.65 -14.03 7.77
C GLY A 179 10.61 -13.54 8.79
N ALA A 180 10.65 -14.11 10.00
CA ALA A 180 9.62 -13.91 11.02
C ALA A 180 9.44 -12.45 11.45
N GLU A 181 10.54 -11.70 11.60
CA GLU A 181 10.52 -10.32 12.08
C GLU A 181 9.84 -9.38 11.06
N CYS A 182 10.27 -9.43 9.81
CA CYS A 182 9.72 -8.61 8.73
C CYS A 182 8.26 -8.99 8.44
N ALA A 183 7.94 -10.29 8.41
CA ALA A 183 6.58 -10.77 8.23
C ALA A 183 5.65 -10.28 9.34
N HIS A 184 6.10 -10.32 10.60
CA HIS A 184 5.35 -9.78 11.73
C HIS A 184 5.11 -8.27 11.57
N TRP A 185 6.16 -7.50 11.30
CA TRP A 185 6.03 -6.06 11.09
C TRP A 185 5.10 -5.72 9.92
N LEU A 186 5.18 -6.44 8.80
CA LEU A 186 4.30 -6.23 7.64
C LEU A 186 2.82 -6.52 7.95
N ALA A 187 2.54 -7.47 8.83
CA ALA A 187 1.18 -7.81 9.22
C ALA A 187 0.60 -6.83 10.26
N THR A 188 1.42 -6.35 11.20
CA THR A 188 0.93 -5.63 12.39
C THR A 188 1.33 -4.15 12.42
N GLY A 189 2.45 -3.78 11.79
CA GLY A 189 3.15 -2.51 11.97
C GLY A 189 4.05 -2.46 13.20
N GLN A 190 4.11 -3.53 14.00
CA GLN A 190 4.90 -3.57 15.23
C GLN A 190 6.27 -4.19 14.96
N ILE A 191 7.33 -3.54 15.45
CA ILE A 191 8.67 -4.13 15.49
C ILE A 191 8.70 -5.04 16.72
N SER A 192 9.15 -6.29 16.55
CA SER A 192 9.24 -7.21 17.67
C SER A 192 10.25 -6.69 18.70
N SER A 193 9.94 -6.81 19.99
CA SER A 193 10.65 -6.19 21.12
C SER A 193 12.11 -6.62 21.34
N ALA A 194 12.71 -7.37 20.40
CA ALA A 194 14.11 -7.77 20.48
C ALA A 194 15.10 -6.65 20.10
N GLU A 195 14.62 -5.53 19.52
CA GLU A 195 15.46 -4.41 19.09
C GLU A 195 15.25 -3.11 19.90
N SER A 196 14.38 -3.07 20.92
CA SER A 196 14.19 -1.87 21.75
C SER A 196 15.37 -1.54 22.69
N ASP A 197 16.36 -2.44 22.76
CA ASP A 197 17.51 -2.36 23.68
C ASP A 197 18.87 -2.17 22.98
N LYS A 198 18.91 -1.60 21.76
CA LYS A 198 20.17 -1.22 21.08
C LYS A 198 20.25 0.26 20.72
#